data_AF-A0AAX0KVA8-F1
#
_entry.id   AF-A0AAX0KVA8-F1
#
_cell.length_a   1.000
_cell.length_b   1.000
_cell.length_c   1.000
_cell.angle_alpha   90.00
_cell.angle_beta   90.00
_cell.angle_gamma   90.00
#
_symmetry.space_group_name_H-M   'P 1'
#
loop_
_entity.id
_entity.type
_entity.pdbx_description
1 polymer ?
#
loop_
_entity_poly.entity_id
_entity_poly.type
_entity_poly.pdbx_seq_one_letter_code
_entity_poly.pdbx_strand_id
1 'polypeptide(L)'
;MLLERTLSLLQLDIGPISPLRARELGTLGYMEWLGTLPGDIPYAKAAIVAHMQAYPHSLISPAVEVFCELLLESLTPQPFALPIEMPPPVRRGGARARRGL
;
A
#
# COMPACT_ATOMS: atom_id res chain seq x y z
N MET A 1 4.72 5.35 14.08
CA MET A 1 3.92 6.45 13.52
C MET A 1 4.61 6.95 12.26
N LEU A 2 4.27 6.42 11.08
CA LEU A 2 4.80 6.92 9.79
C LEU A 2 3.74 7.58 8.91
N LEU A 3 2.44 7.37 9.20
CA LEU A 3 1.37 8.05 8.47
C LEU A 3 1.46 9.57 8.58
N GLU A 4 1.79 10.11 9.75
CA GLU A 4 1.96 11.56 9.95
C GLU A 4 3.05 12.15 9.05
N ARG A 5 4.14 11.38 8.83
CA ARG A 5 5.20 11.76 7.90
C ARG A 5 4.70 11.75 6.46
N THR A 6 4.00 10.70 6.06
CA THR A 6 3.40 10.60 4.72
C THR A 6 2.42 11.74 4.46
N LEU A 7 1.54 12.05 5.43
CA LEU A 7 0.61 13.18 5.32
C LEU A 7 1.33 14.51 5.25
N SER A 8 2.36 14.71 6.06
CA SER A 8 3.19 15.91 5.99
C SER A 8 3.80 16.07 4.60
N LEU A 9 4.34 15.00 4.01
CA LEU A 9 4.92 15.02 2.66
C LEU A 9 3.88 15.29 1.58
N LEU A 10 2.68 14.70 1.67
CA LEU A 10 1.56 14.94 0.74
C LEU A 10 0.95 16.35 0.87
N GLN A 11 1.23 17.03 1.98
CA GLN A 11 0.77 18.39 2.27
C GLN A 11 1.85 19.45 2.00
N LEU A 12 3.07 19.07 1.60
CA LEU A 12 4.15 20.02 1.27
C LEU A 12 3.89 20.86 0.01
N ASP A 13 2.74 20.69 -0.64
CA ASP A 13 2.36 21.47 -1.82
C ASP A 13 1.91 22.90 -1.42
N ILE A 14 2.83 23.87 -1.57
CA ILE A 14 2.61 25.30 -1.30
C ILE A 14 1.99 26.00 -2.54
N GLY A 15 1.07 25.33 -3.25
CA GLY A 15 0.45 25.88 -4.47
C GLY A 15 -0.47 24.92 -5.21
N PRO A 16 -1.19 25.40 -6.25
CA PRO A 16 -2.08 24.55 -7.04
C PRO A 16 -1.28 23.51 -7.82
N ILE A 17 -1.51 22.23 -7.50
CA ILE A 17 -0.93 21.09 -8.22
C ILE A 17 -1.84 20.62 -9.35
N SER A 18 -1.25 20.10 -10.42
CA SER A 18 -2.03 19.48 -11.50
C SER A 18 -2.64 18.15 -11.04
N PRO A 19 -3.80 17.71 -11.61
CA PRO A 19 -4.40 16.43 -11.27
C PRO A 19 -3.46 15.23 -11.52
N LEU A 20 -2.62 15.30 -12.56
CA LEU A 20 -1.61 14.29 -12.83
C LEU A 20 -0.59 14.21 -11.70
N ARG A 21 -0.09 15.36 -11.23
CA ARG A 21 0.89 15.40 -10.15
C ARG A 21 0.29 14.96 -8.82
N ALA A 22 -0.96 15.33 -8.53
CA ALA A 22 -1.70 14.85 -7.38
C ALA A 22 -1.80 13.32 -7.37
N ARG A 23 -2.07 12.72 -8.54
CA ARG A 23 -2.11 11.26 -8.70
C ARG A 23 -0.76 10.60 -8.42
N GLU A 24 0.32 11.14 -8.97
CA GLU A 24 1.68 10.64 -8.71
C GLU A 24 2.02 10.68 -7.22
N LEU A 25 1.80 11.83 -6.56
CA LEU A 25 2.11 12.02 -5.15
C LEU A 25 1.24 11.13 -4.25
N GLY A 26 -0.08 11.10 -4.47
CA GLY A 26 -0.99 10.24 -3.71
C GLY A 26 -0.64 8.75 -3.85
N THR A 27 -0.24 8.32 -5.05
CA THR A 27 0.21 6.94 -5.32
C THR A 27 1.53 6.64 -4.59
N LEU A 28 2.50 7.56 -4.63
CA LEU A 28 3.75 7.41 -3.90
C LEU A 28 3.53 7.35 -2.39
N GLY A 29 2.66 8.21 -1.85
CA GLY A 29 2.28 8.19 -0.43
C GLY A 29 1.62 6.87 -0.04
N TYR A 30 0.77 6.31 -0.90
CA TYR A 30 0.17 4.99 -0.70
C TYR A 30 1.23 3.88 -0.65
N MET A 31 2.18 3.87 -1.58
CA MET A 31 3.28 2.89 -1.59
C MET A 31 4.19 3.02 -0.37
N GLU A 32 4.55 4.25 0.02
CA GLU A 32 5.37 4.50 1.21
C GLU A 32 4.63 4.02 2.47
N TRP A 33 3.36 4.39 2.64
CA TRP A 33 2.55 3.94 3.76
C TRP A 33 2.44 2.40 3.81
N LEU A 34 2.14 1.75 2.67
CA LEU A 34 2.03 0.30 2.57
C LEU A 34 3.33 -0.40 2.98
N GLY A 35 4.47 0.12 2.54
CA GLY A 35 5.80 -0.40 2.88
C GLY A 35 6.17 -0.26 4.36
N THR A 36 5.40 0.51 5.14
CA THR A 36 5.66 0.74 6.57
C THR A 36 4.77 -0.08 7.49
N LEU A 37 3.81 -0.84 6.95
CA LEU A 37 2.90 -1.63 7.75
C LEU A 37 3.63 -2.79 8.45
N PRO A 38 3.42 -2.97 9.77
CA PRO A 38 3.83 -4.17 10.47
C PRO A 38 3.16 -5.43 9.87
N GLY A 39 3.91 -6.52 9.75
CA GLY A 39 3.44 -7.76 9.13
C GLY A 39 2.35 -8.51 9.90
N ASP A 40 2.04 -8.09 11.13
CA ASP A 40 1.03 -8.70 12.02
C ASP A 40 -0.30 -7.92 12.04
N ILE A 41 -0.38 -6.77 11.38
CA ILE A 41 -1.60 -5.95 11.35
C ILE A 41 -2.52 -6.39 10.20
N PRO A 42 -3.82 -6.62 10.46
CA PRO A 42 -4.80 -6.84 9.41
C PRO A 42 -4.87 -5.63 8.47
N TYR A 43 -4.55 -5.83 7.19
CA TYR A 43 -4.47 -4.78 6.19
C TYR A 43 -5.73 -3.91 6.16
N ALA A 44 -6.92 -4.53 6.14
CA ALA A 44 -8.18 -3.80 6.07
C ALA A 44 -8.36 -2.82 7.24
N LYS A 45 -7.98 -3.24 8.46
CA LYS A 45 -8.02 -2.38 9.64
C LYS A 45 -7.03 -1.22 9.51
N ALA A 46 -5.81 -1.49 9.03
CA ALA A 46 -4.80 -0.46 8.82
C ALA A 46 -5.26 0.59 7.79
N ALA A 47 -5.83 0.16 6.67
CA ALA A 47 -6.32 1.03 5.61
C ALA A 47 -7.47 1.93 6.09
N ILE A 48 -8.42 1.40 6.84
CA ILE A 48 -9.53 2.19 7.42
C ILE A 48 -9.00 3.24 8.40
N VAL A 49 -8.06 2.87 9.28
CA VAL A 49 -7.44 3.81 10.23
C VAL A 49 -6.68 4.91 9.49
N ALA A 50 -5.88 4.55 8.49
CA ALA A 50 -5.15 5.52 7.68
C ALA A 50 -6.10 6.47 6.94
N HIS A 51 -7.21 5.95 6.39
CA HIS A 51 -8.22 6.76 5.72
C HIS A 51 -8.88 7.74 6.71
N MET A 52 -9.31 7.30 7.89
CA MET A 52 -9.92 8.18 8.89
C MET A 52 -8.98 9.31 9.32
N GLN A 53 -7.67 9.05 9.38
CA GLN A 53 -6.66 10.05 9.73
C GLN A 53 -6.34 11.01 8.57
N ALA A 54 -6.34 10.52 7.33
CA ALA A 54 -6.01 11.30 6.14
C ALA A 54 -7.19 12.13 5.61
N TYR A 55 -8.41 11.60 5.70
CA TYR A 55 -9.62 12.17 5.08
C TYR A 55 -9.89 13.64 5.44
N PRO A 56 -9.68 14.12 6.68
CA PRO A 56 -9.85 15.55 6.99
C PRO A 56 -8.97 16.49 6.15
N HIS A 57 -7.87 15.98 5.59
CA HIS A 57 -6.92 16.75 4.81
C HIS A 57 -7.15 16.64 3.29
N SER A 58 -8.05 15.77 2.82
CA SER A 58 -8.34 15.60 1.39
C SER A 58 -8.91 16.87 0.76
N LEU A 59 -9.66 17.66 1.53
CA LEU A 59 -10.25 18.94 1.08
C LEU A 59 -9.20 20.01 0.77
N ILE A 60 -7.98 19.86 1.31
CA ILE A 60 -6.91 20.87 1.23
C ILE A 60 -5.79 20.40 0.29
N SER A 61 -5.57 19.09 0.18
CA SER A 61 -4.55 18.51 -0.70
C SER A 61 -5.17 17.47 -1.65
N PRO A 62 -5.18 17.75 -2.98
CA PRO A 62 -5.61 16.77 -3.98
C PRO A 62 -4.79 15.48 -3.97
N ALA A 63 -3.52 15.52 -3.51
CA ALA A 63 -2.71 14.32 -3.37
C ALA A 63 -3.19 13.44 -2.21
N VAL A 64 -3.66 14.05 -1.11
CA VAL A 64 -4.28 13.32 0.01
C VAL A 64 -5.64 12.73 -0.39
N GLU A 65 -6.41 13.44 -1.23
CA GLU A 65 -7.64 12.90 -1.80
C GLU A 65 -7.37 11.60 -2.57
N VAL A 66 -6.41 11.60 -3.51
CA VAL A 66 -6.01 10.39 -4.25
C VAL A 66 -5.54 9.27 -3.31
N PHE A 67 -4.74 9.61 -2.29
CA PHE A 67 -4.32 8.62 -1.28
C PHE A 67 -5.52 7.97 -0.58
N CYS A 68 -6.53 8.76 -0.20
CA CYS A 68 -7.76 8.25 0.41
C CYS A 68 -8.55 7.34 -0.55
N GLU A 69 -8.66 7.73 -1.83
CA GLU A 69 -9.30 6.90 -2.86
C GLU A 69 -8.61 5.54 -2.97
N LEU A 70 -7.28 5.51 -3.08
CA LEU A 70 -6.51 4.27 -3.18
C LEU A 70 -6.71 3.36 -1.97
N LEU A 71 -6.79 3.92 -0.76
CA LEU A 71 -7.10 3.15 0.44
C LEU A 71 -8.45 2.46 0.33
N LEU A 72 -9.51 3.16 -0.10
CA LEU A 72 -10.83 2.58 -0.24
C LEU A 72 -10.91 1.58 -1.41
N GLU A 73 -10.32 1.91 -2.55
CA GLU A 73 -10.24 1.02 -3.71
C GLU A 73 -9.53 -0.29 -3.35
N SER A 74 -8.46 -0.24 -2.56
CA SER A 74 -7.72 -1.43 -2.13
C SER A 74 -8.54 -2.38 -1.24
N LEU A 75 -9.64 -1.90 -0.63
CA LEU A 75 -10.55 -2.71 0.17
C LEU A 75 -11.64 -3.36 -0.67
N THR A 76 -11.82 -2.92 -1.91
CA THR A 76 -12.81 -3.54 -2.80
C THR A 76 -12.35 -4.95 -3.17
N PRO A 77 -13.22 -5.98 -3.05
CA PRO A 77 -12.89 -7.32 -3.47
C PRO A 77 -12.53 -7.33 -4.95
N GLN A 78 -11.30 -7.72 -5.29
CA GLN A 78 -10.93 -7.93 -6.69
C GLN A 78 -11.69 -9.16 -7.21
N PRO A 79 -12.35 -9.08 -8.39
CA PRO A 79 -13.20 -10.14 -8.91
C PRO A 79 -12.41 -11.38 -9.36
N PHE A 80 -11.07 -11.32 -9.37
CA PHE A 80 -10.22 -12.46 -9.66
C PHE A 80 -9.20 -12.64 -8.53
N ALA A 81 -9.13 -13.85 -8.00
CA ALA A 81 -7.98 -14.27 -7.23
C ALA A 81 -6.83 -14.51 -8.21
N LEU A 82 -5.68 -13.87 -8.00
CA LEU A 82 -4.47 -14.35 -8.64
C LEU A 82 -4.21 -15.78 -8.13
N PRO A 83 -3.96 -16.76 -9.01
CA PRO A 83 -3.64 -18.12 -8.60
C PRO A 83 -2.24 -18.14 -8.00
N ILE A 84 -2.10 -17.60 -6.79
CA ILE A 84 -0.89 -17.66 -5.99
C ILE A 84 -0.96 -19.01 -5.27
N GLU A 85 -0.70 -20.07 -6.02
CA GLU A 85 -0.47 -21.38 -5.43
C GLU A 85 0.92 -21.39 -4.82
N MET A 86 0.99 -21.73 -3.53
CA MET A 86 2.27 -21.97 -2.88
C MET A 86 2.93 -23.15 -3.59
N PRO A 87 4.16 -23.03 -4.12
CA PRO A 87 4.80 -24.14 -4.80
C PRO A 87 4.87 -25.34 -3.85
N PRO A 88 4.66 -26.56 -4.36
CA PRO A 88 4.66 -27.75 -3.52
C PRO A 88 5.97 -27.85 -2.74
N PRO A 89 5.95 -28.30 -1.48
CA PRO A 89 7.15 -28.38 -0.67
C PRO A 89 8.18 -29.32 -1.31
N VAL A 90 9.26 -28.77 -1.86
CA VAL A 90 10.36 -29.55 -2.43
C VAL A 90 11.42 -29.79 -1.37
N ARG A 91 11.67 -31.07 -1.04
CA ARG A 91 12.84 -31.46 -0.23
C ARG A 91 14.12 -31.23 -1.03
N ARG A 92 14.79 -30.10 -0.80
CA ARG A 92 16.14 -29.88 -1.33
C ARG A 92 17.16 -30.77 -0.59
N GLY A 93 17.78 -31.70 -1.31
CA GLY A 93 19.04 -32.32 -0.85
C GLY A 93 18.96 -33.59 -0.01
N GLY A 94 18.05 -34.52 -0.31
CA GLY A 94 18.12 -35.87 0.23
C GLY A 94 19.37 -36.64 -0.26
N ALA A 95 19.85 -37.62 0.49
CA ALA A 95 21.02 -38.44 0.16
C ALA A 95 20.94 -39.17 -1.21
N ARG A 96 19.75 -39.22 -1.82
CA ARG A 96 19.50 -39.75 -3.17
C ARG A 96 19.77 -38.71 -4.27
N ALA A 97 19.53 -37.42 -4.02
CA ALA A 97 19.83 -36.33 -4.96
C ALA A 97 21.34 -36.05 -5.07
N ARG A 98 22.12 -36.43 -4.05
CA ARG A 98 23.59 -36.28 -4.03
C ARG A 98 24.34 -37.40 -4.76
N ARG A 99 23.64 -38.46 -5.21
CA ARG A 99 24.22 -39.65 -5.87
C ARG A 99 23.98 -39.68 -7.39
N GLY A 100 23.53 -38.57 -7.97
CA GLY A 100 23.18 -38.45 -9.39
C GLY A 100 24.11 -37.51 -10.18
N LEU A 101 25.39 -37.46 -9.82
CA LEU A 101 26.50 -36.95 -10.64
C LEU A 101 27.52 -38.07 -10.78
#